data_AF-A0A2N0LE18-F1
#
_entry.id   AF-A0A2N0LE18-F1
#
_cell.length_a   1.000
_cell.length_b   1.000
_cell.length_c   1.000
_cell.angle_alpha   90.00
_cell.angle_beta   90.00
_cell.angle_gamma   90.00
#
_symmetry.space_group_name_H-M   'P 1'
#
loop_
_entity.id
_entity.type
_entity.pdbx_description
1 polymer ?
#
loop_
_entity_poly.entity_id
_entity_poly.type
_entity_poly.pdbx_seq_one_letter_code
_entity_poly.pdbx_strand_id
1 'polypeptide(L)'
;MIDWQDLGREFGKAEGGPKLAKYRKHKWARSTEFAGWINESALPSLSAEQAQDLYAASGGTHRQDFKSNPIDEIRDSLDFLLYDTVKLEGRFQECADDAGAFKLAGAGKEFVSYLLCISEPRLFAVWNANAEKAIKKLGIKTPVLRKGPMGIGYIDLLEGSDLVRQRLGLADFRTVDAFFYSVSRPVARSRD
;
A
#
# COMPACT_ATOMS: atom_id res chain seq x y z
N MET A 1 11.35 10.35 -23.45
CA MET A 1 12.09 10.18 -22.18
C MET A 1 11.28 10.88 -21.09
N ILE A 2 11.15 10.30 -19.90
CA ILE A 2 10.37 10.91 -18.82
C ILE A 2 11.19 12.03 -18.20
N ASP A 3 10.62 13.23 -18.13
CA ASP A 3 11.22 14.33 -17.39
C ASP A 3 10.87 14.19 -15.89
N TRP A 4 11.76 13.53 -15.17
CA TRP A 4 11.63 13.33 -13.73
C TRP A 4 11.68 14.64 -12.94
N GLN A 5 12.40 15.66 -13.45
CA GLN A 5 12.49 16.94 -12.77
C GLN A 5 11.16 17.70 -12.86
N ASP A 6 10.53 17.67 -14.04
CA ASP A 6 9.23 18.31 -14.23
C ASP A 6 8.14 17.63 -13.39
N LEU A 7 8.09 16.30 -13.39
CA LEU A 7 7.18 15.54 -12.52
C LEU A 7 7.40 15.85 -11.03
N GLY A 8 8.65 15.99 -10.59
CA GLY A 8 8.97 16.38 -9.22
C GLY A 8 8.46 17.78 -8.88
N ARG A 9 8.65 18.76 -9.78
CA ARG A 9 8.13 20.12 -9.60
C ARG A 9 6.60 20.16 -9.57
N GLU A 10 5.93 19.44 -10.48
CA GLU A 10 4.48 19.35 -10.50
C GLU A 10 3.93 18.72 -9.22
N PHE A 11 4.56 17.64 -8.75
CA PHE A 11 4.18 17.01 -7.50
C PHE A 11 4.38 17.95 -6.30
N GLY A 12 5.51 18.65 -6.22
CA GLY A 12 5.77 19.62 -5.15
C GLY A 12 4.72 20.75 -5.11
N LYS A 13 4.26 21.23 -6.28
CA LYS A 13 3.13 22.20 -6.35
C LYS A 13 1.82 21.58 -5.88
N ALA A 14 1.54 20.34 -6.28
CA ALA A 14 0.32 19.63 -5.92
C ALA A 14 0.29 19.24 -4.43
N GLU A 15 1.45 19.02 -3.80
CA GLU A 15 1.60 18.46 -2.46
C GLU A 15 0.90 19.30 -1.38
N GLY A 16 0.93 20.63 -1.52
CA GLY A 16 0.22 21.59 -0.67
C GLY A 16 -1.28 21.73 -0.99
N GLY A 17 -1.76 21.09 -2.05
CA GLY A 17 -3.15 21.19 -2.51
C GLY A 17 -4.14 20.39 -1.64
N PRO A 18 -5.41 20.83 -1.57
CA PRO A 18 -6.42 20.25 -0.68
C PRO A 18 -6.75 18.79 -0.99
N LYS A 19 -6.62 18.37 -2.27
CA LYS A 19 -6.90 16.99 -2.70
C LYS A 19 -5.89 16.00 -2.12
N LEU A 20 -4.60 16.29 -2.26
CA LEU A 20 -3.53 15.45 -1.72
C LEU A 20 -3.51 15.50 -0.19
N ALA A 21 -3.75 16.67 0.41
CA ALA A 21 -3.91 16.80 1.86
C ALA A 21 -5.04 15.90 2.39
N LYS A 22 -6.21 15.90 1.74
CA LYS A 22 -7.34 15.02 2.10
C LYS A 22 -6.98 13.54 1.95
N TYR A 23 -6.31 13.18 0.86
CA TYR A 23 -5.85 11.80 0.63
C TYR A 23 -4.90 11.32 1.72
N ARG A 24 -3.83 12.09 2.00
CA ARG A 24 -2.86 11.77 3.05
C ARG A 24 -3.50 11.72 4.43
N LYS A 25 -4.37 12.68 4.74
CA LYS A 25 -5.10 12.70 6.02
C LYS A 25 -5.94 11.45 6.21
N HIS A 26 -6.66 11.02 5.17
CA HIS A 26 -7.50 9.83 5.27
C HIS A 26 -6.70 8.55 5.49
N LYS A 27 -5.60 8.38 4.73
CA LYS A 27 -4.86 7.10 4.69
C LYS A 27 -3.75 7.00 5.73
N TRP A 28 -3.09 8.12 6.06
CA TRP A 28 -1.80 8.13 6.76
C TRP A 28 -1.80 8.90 8.09
N ALA A 29 -2.87 9.64 8.44
CA ALA A 29 -2.90 10.47 9.65
C ALA A 29 -2.67 9.69 10.95
N ARG A 30 -3.11 8.43 10.99
CA ARG A 30 -2.96 7.53 12.15
C ARG A 30 -1.83 6.51 11.98
N SER A 31 -0.94 6.69 11.00
CA SER A 31 0.08 5.68 10.67
C SER A 31 0.97 5.28 11.84
N THR A 32 1.39 6.24 12.68
CA THR A 32 2.20 5.94 13.89
C THR A 32 1.41 5.14 14.93
N GLU A 33 0.15 5.48 15.15
CA GLU A 33 -0.73 4.74 16.06
C GLU A 33 -0.96 3.31 15.56
N PHE A 34 -1.26 3.17 14.27
CA PHE A 34 -1.49 1.89 13.61
C PHE A 34 -0.24 1.00 13.59
N ALA A 35 0.93 1.57 13.35
CA ALA A 35 2.21 0.86 13.49
C ALA A 35 2.41 0.35 14.92
N GLY A 36 1.98 1.14 15.91
CA GLY A 36 1.98 0.73 17.31
C GLY A 36 1.07 -0.46 17.61
N TRP A 37 -0.06 -0.60 16.92
CA TRP A 37 -0.99 -1.73 17.15
C TRP A 37 -0.51 -3.04 16.53
N ILE A 38 0.18 -2.96 15.38
CA ILE A 38 0.64 -4.13 14.64
C ILE A 38 2.09 -4.48 14.95
N ASN A 39 2.72 -3.82 15.93
CA ASN A 39 4.06 -4.22 16.38
C ASN A 39 4.01 -5.59 17.07
N GLU A 40 5.11 -6.34 17.02
CA GLU A 40 5.19 -7.74 17.49
C GLU A 40 4.66 -7.92 18.93
N SER A 41 4.96 -6.99 19.84
CA SER A 41 4.52 -7.06 21.23
C SER A 41 3.04 -6.70 21.46
N ALA A 42 2.47 -5.87 20.59
CA ALA A 42 1.10 -5.36 20.72
C ALA A 42 0.10 -6.18 19.91
N LEU A 43 0.54 -6.81 18.82
CA LEU A 43 -0.30 -7.55 17.88
C LEU A 43 -1.19 -8.61 18.55
N PRO A 44 -0.72 -9.40 19.54
CA PRO A 44 -1.58 -10.36 20.25
C PRO A 44 -2.79 -9.71 20.95
N SER A 45 -2.71 -8.42 21.26
CA SER A 45 -3.78 -7.64 21.90
C SER A 45 -4.63 -6.83 20.92
N LEU A 46 -4.34 -6.87 19.61
CA LEU A 46 -5.08 -6.13 18.58
C LEU A 46 -6.57 -6.44 18.67
N SER A 47 -7.41 -5.43 18.85
CA SER A 47 -8.86 -5.62 18.96
C SER A 47 -9.53 -5.70 17.57
N ALA A 48 -10.74 -6.26 17.52
CA ALA A 48 -11.54 -6.28 16.29
C ALA A 48 -11.87 -4.86 15.78
N GLU A 49 -12.00 -3.89 16.68
CA GLU A 49 -12.23 -2.49 16.31
C GLU A 49 -10.96 -1.88 15.69
N GLN A 50 -9.78 -2.12 16.28
CA GLN A 50 -8.50 -1.69 15.73
C GLN A 50 -8.23 -2.31 14.35
N ALA A 51 -8.53 -3.61 14.18
CA ALA A 51 -8.42 -4.28 12.89
C ALA A 51 -9.33 -3.66 11.83
N GLN A 52 -10.56 -3.29 12.19
CA GLN A 52 -11.49 -2.61 11.28
C GLN A 52 -11.01 -1.20 10.91
N ASP A 53 -10.40 -0.48 11.85
CA ASP A 53 -9.80 0.83 11.61
C ASP A 53 -8.62 0.75 10.63
N LEU A 54 -7.74 -0.24 10.78
CA LEU A 54 -6.67 -0.54 9.84
C LEU A 54 -7.21 -0.80 8.44
N TYR A 55 -8.23 -1.67 8.33
CA TYR A 55 -8.85 -2.02 7.06
C TYR A 55 -9.55 -0.84 6.39
N ALA A 56 -10.25 -0.01 7.17
CA ALA A 56 -10.89 1.19 6.65
C ALA A 56 -9.87 2.20 6.10
N ALA A 57 -8.73 2.37 6.78
CA ALA A 57 -7.69 3.29 6.37
C ALA A 57 -6.88 2.80 5.16
N SER A 58 -6.78 1.48 4.94
CA SER A 58 -6.16 0.92 3.73
C SER A 58 -6.95 1.25 2.45
N GLY A 59 -8.21 1.67 2.58
CA GLY A 59 -9.15 1.88 1.49
C GLY A 59 -10.07 0.69 1.23
N GLY A 60 -10.12 -0.29 2.14
CA GLY A 60 -10.95 -1.49 2.01
C GLY A 60 -12.44 -1.18 1.88
N THR A 61 -13.08 -1.74 0.84
CA THR A 61 -14.50 -1.55 0.51
C THR A 61 -15.39 -2.70 0.98
N HIS A 62 -14.83 -3.90 1.16
CA HIS A 62 -15.55 -5.13 1.54
C HIS A 62 -15.64 -5.29 3.06
N ARG A 63 -16.17 -4.26 3.73
CA ARG A 63 -16.12 -4.16 5.20
C ARG A 63 -16.90 -5.26 5.91
N GLN A 64 -18.00 -5.74 5.33
CA GLN A 64 -18.79 -6.81 5.96
C GLN A 64 -18.02 -8.14 5.92
N ASP A 65 -17.46 -8.48 4.76
CA ASP A 65 -16.61 -9.66 4.59
C ASP A 65 -15.37 -9.60 5.50
N PHE A 66 -14.76 -8.42 5.64
CA PHE A 66 -13.65 -8.26 6.57
C PHE A 66 -14.06 -8.46 8.04
N LYS A 67 -15.22 -7.93 8.43
CA LYS A 67 -15.76 -8.07 9.79
C LYS A 67 -16.13 -9.50 10.16
N SER A 68 -16.36 -10.39 9.19
CA SER A 68 -16.66 -11.79 9.48
C SER A 68 -15.44 -12.63 9.84
N ASN A 69 -14.22 -12.13 9.62
CA ASN A 69 -13.02 -12.85 10.06
C ASN A 69 -12.93 -12.82 11.61
N PRO A 70 -12.74 -13.97 12.27
CA PRO A 70 -12.38 -14.02 13.69
C PRO A 70 -11.14 -13.19 13.98
N ILE A 71 -11.11 -12.53 15.14
CA ILE A 71 -9.96 -11.69 15.51
C ILE A 71 -8.67 -12.48 15.62
N ASP A 72 -8.72 -13.73 16.06
CA ASP A 72 -7.53 -14.58 16.16
C ASP A 72 -6.97 -14.92 14.77
N GLU A 73 -7.82 -15.20 13.78
CA GLU A 73 -7.38 -15.37 12.38
C GLU A 73 -6.75 -14.10 11.80
N ILE A 74 -7.30 -12.92 12.13
CA ILE A 74 -6.69 -11.63 11.73
C ILE A 74 -5.31 -11.48 12.36
N ARG A 75 -5.16 -11.77 13.65
CA ARG A 75 -3.87 -11.67 14.35
C ARG A 75 -2.85 -12.63 13.77
N ASP A 76 -3.23 -13.89 13.54
CA ASP A 76 -2.36 -14.91 12.95
C ASP A 76 -1.91 -14.52 11.53
N SER A 77 -2.83 -14.00 10.70
CA SER A 77 -2.50 -13.51 9.36
C SER A 77 -1.54 -12.32 9.39
N LEU A 78 -1.74 -11.36 10.31
CA LEU A 78 -0.85 -10.22 10.48
C LEU A 78 0.52 -10.63 11.03
N ASP A 79 0.56 -11.57 11.96
CA ASP A 79 1.81 -12.06 12.56
C ASP A 79 2.65 -12.78 11.50
N PHE A 80 2.00 -13.68 10.76
CA PHE A 80 2.61 -14.35 9.63
C PHE A 80 3.14 -13.36 8.59
N LEU A 81 2.33 -12.36 8.21
CA LEU A 81 2.72 -11.34 7.23
C LEU A 81 3.92 -10.50 7.67
N LEU A 82 4.01 -10.13 8.95
CA LEU A 82 4.93 -9.11 9.45
C LEU A 82 6.20 -9.72 10.06
N TYR A 83 6.10 -10.87 10.73
CA TYR A 83 7.14 -11.40 11.62
C TYR A 83 7.64 -12.80 11.27
N ASP A 84 6.92 -13.56 10.43
CA ASP A 84 7.41 -14.88 10.03
C ASP A 84 8.74 -14.81 9.24
N THR A 85 9.53 -15.86 9.37
CA THR A 85 10.83 -16.07 8.70
C THR A 85 10.71 -16.41 7.21
N VAL A 86 9.52 -16.77 6.73
CA VAL A 86 9.24 -16.96 5.31
C VAL A 86 9.58 -15.68 4.54
N LYS A 87 10.16 -15.84 3.35
CA LYS A 87 10.52 -14.70 2.49
C LYS A 87 9.29 -13.83 2.20
N LEU A 88 9.50 -12.53 2.08
CA LEU A 88 8.43 -11.54 1.83
C LEU A 88 7.50 -11.94 0.68
N GLU A 89 8.04 -12.47 -0.41
CA GLU A 89 7.26 -12.96 -1.56
C GLU A 89 6.23 -14.01 -1.14
N GLY A 90 6.65 -15.02 -0.38
CA GLY A 90 5.78 -16.08 0.13
C GLY A 90 4.76 -15.54 1.12
N ARG A 91 5.20 -14.69 2.07
CA ARG A 91 4.28 -14.06 3.03
C ARG A 91 3.19 -13.24 2.34
N PHE A 92 3.57 -12.43 1.36
CA PHE A 92 2.63 -11.63 0.59
C PHE A 92 1.69 -12.51 -0.24
N GLN A 93 2.21 -13.58 -0.86
CA GLN A 93 1.41 -14.55 -1.62
C GLN A 93 0.30 -15.14 -0.75
N GLU A 94 0.65 -15.72 0.40
CA GLU A 94 -0.32 -16.41 1.27
C GLU A 94 -1.37 -15.48 1.89
N CYS A 95 -1.07 -14.19 2.07
CA CYS A 95 -2.02 -13.23 2.62
C CYS A 95 -2.88 -12.53 1.54
N ALA A 96 -2.35 -12.34 0.33
CA ALA A 96 -3.01 -11.54 -0.71
C ALA A 96 -3.79 -12.38 -1.71
N ASP A 97 -3.31 -13.58 -2.03
CA ASP A 97 -3.91 -14.49 -3.01
C ASP A 97 -5.16 -15.17 -2.45
N ASP A 98 -6.14 -15.46 -3.30
CA ASP A 98 -7.40 -16.06 -2.86
C ASP A 98 -7.25 -17.53 -2.44
N ALA A 99 -6.19 -18.22 -2.89
CA ALA A 99 -5.86 -19.57 -2.46
C ALA A 99 -4.84 -19.62 -1.29
N GLY A 100 -4.42 -18.47 -0.77
CA GLY A 100 -3.42 -18.38 0.29
C GLY A 100 -3.94 -18.83 1.65
N ALA A 101 -3.09 -19.48 2.44
CA ALA A 101 -3.45 -20.05 3.74
C ALA A 101 -3.79 -18.99 4.81
N PHE A 102 -3.27 -17.77 4.65
CA PHE A 102 -3.47 -16.65 5.58
C PHE A 102 -4.37 -15.56 4.98
N LYS A 103 -5.15 -15.90 3.96
CA LYS A 103 -6.06 -14.99 3.26
C LYS A 103 -7.26 -14.64 4.15
N LEU A 104 -7.42 -13.34 4.44
CA LEU A 104 -8.60 -12.82 5.13
C LEU A 104 -9.71 -12.46 4.14
N ALA A 105 -10.96 -12.78 4.50
CA ALA A 105 -12.13 -12.42 3.71
C ALA A 105 -12.24 -10.89 3.56
N GLY A 106 -12.57 -10.42 2.35
CA GLY A 106 -12.63 -9.00 2.01
C GLY A 106 -11.28 -8.28 1.92
N ALA A 107 -10.17 -8.91 2.31
CA ALA A 107 -8.82 -8.36 2.19
C ALA A 107 -8.11 -8.82 0.92
N GLY A 108 -7.11 -8.07 0.49
CA GLY A 108 -6.26 -8.43 -0.65
C GLY A 108 -5.02 -7.57 -0.68
N LYS A 109 -4.34 -7.54 -1.83
CA LYS A 109 -3.05 -6.84 -2.00
C LYS A 109 -3.02 -5.41 -1.47
N GLU A 110 -4.12 -4.66 -1.55
CA GLU A 110 -4.22 -3.29 -1.04
C GLU A 110 -4.10 -3.21 0.48
N PHE A 111 -4.75 -4.13 1.20
CA PHE A 111 -4.65 -4.20 2.66
C PHE A 111 -3.30 -4.75 3.11
N VAL A 112 -2.85 -5.86 2.51
CA VAL A 112 -1.59 -6.53 2.83
C VAL A 112 -0.40 -5.58 2.63
N SER A 113 -0.31 -4.92 1.47
CA SER A 113 0.75 -3.95 1.20
C SER A 113 0.65 -2.66 2.03
N TYR A 114 -0.57 -2.28 2.47
CA TYR A 114 -0.76 -1.17 3.39
C TYR A 114 -0.19 -1.47 4.77
N LEU A 115 -0.44 -2.66 5.31
CA LEU A 115 0.12 -3.10 6.61
C LEU A 115 1.64 -3.13 6.59
N LEU A 116 2.24 -3.70 5.53
CA LEU A 116 3.69 -3.66 5.32
C LEU A 116 4.21 -2.22 5.25
N CYS A 117 3.54 -1.35 4.49
CA CYS A 117 3.94 0.06 4.39
C CYS A 117 3.82 0.81 5.73
N ILE A 118 2.85 0.47 6.58
CA ILE A 118 2.76 1.04 7.92
C ILE A 118 3.91 0.55 8.81
N SER A 119 4.21 -0.75 8.76
CA SER A 119 5.20 -1.35 9.65
C SER A 119 6.61 -0.84 9.37
N GLU A 120 6.99 -0.72 8.09
CA GLU A 120 8.25 -0.11 7.69
C GLU A 120 8.10 0.73 6.41
N PRO A 121 7.70 2.01 6.54
CA PRO A 121 7.41 2.90 5.42
C PRO A 121 8.58 3.16 4.49
N ARG A 122 9.83 2.91 4.93
CA ARG A 122 11.02 3.10 4.10
C ARG A 122 11.34 1.89 3.22
N LEU A 123 10.74 0.73 3.49
CA LEU A 123 11.00 -0.51 2.76
C LEU A 123 9.82 -0.95 1.89
N PHE A 124 8.58 -0.69 2.31
CA PHE A 124 7.42 -1.32 1.69
C PHE A 124 6.47 -0.32 1.02
N ALA A 125 6.19 -0.54 -0.27
CA ALA A 125 5.25 0.23 -1.06
C ALA A 125 3.82 -0.31 -0.97
N VAL A 126 2.82 0.55 -1.21
CA VAL A 126 1.41 0.15 -1.30
C VAL A 126 1.03 -0.26 -2.71
N TRP A 127 0.51 -1.47 -2.85
CA TRP A 127 -0.10 -1.96 -4.08
C TRP A 127 -1.56 -1.56 -4.17
N ASN A 128 -1.86 -0.48 -4.89
CA ASN A 128 -3.23 -0.09 -5.23
C ASN A 128 -3.37 0.35 -6.68
N ALA A 129 -4.61 0.62 -7.11
CA ALA A 129 -4.91 1.05 -8.47
C ALA A 129 -4.17 2.33 -8.92
N ASN A 130 -3.80 3.22 -8.00
CA ASN A 130 -3.02 4.42 -8.35
C ASN A 130 -1.57 4.05 -8.67
N ALA A 131 -0.96 3.16 -7.88
CA ALA A 131 0.39 2.66 -8.12
C ALA A 131 0.50 1.99 -9.50
N GLU A 132 -0.43 1.09 -9.81
CA GLU A 132 -0.46 0.41 -11.13
C GLU A 132 -0.59 1.41 -12.28
N LYS A 133 -1.50 2.38 -12.16
CA LYS A 133 -1.70 3.42 -13.19
C LYS A 133 -0.47 4.30 -13.34
N ALA A 134 0.16 4.69 -12.24
CA ALA A 134 1.34 5.53 -12.23
C ALA A 134 2.54 4.82 -12.87
N ILE A 135 2.85 3.59 -12.46
CA ILE A 135 3.91 2.75 -13.04
C ILE A 135 3.71 2.59 -14.55
N LYS A 136 2.47 2.32 -14.99
CA LYS A 136 2.13 2.23 -16.41
C LYS A 136 2.34 3.56 -17.15
N LYS A 137 1.85 4.68 -16.60
CA LYS A 137 2.02 6.02 -17.20
C LYS A 137 3.49 6.43 -17.32
N LEU A 138 4.29 6.03 -16.33
CA LEU A 138 5.73 6.26 -16.29
C LEU A 138 6.51 5.21 -17.10
N GLY A 139 5.85 4.33 -17.86
CA GLY A 139 6.53 3.34 -18.70
C GLY A 139 7.55 2.47 -17.96
N ILE A 140 7.41 2.32 -16.64
CA ILE A 140 8.32 1.51 -15.82
C ILE A 140 8.02 0.05 -16.13
N LYS A 141 9.06 -0.73 -16.40
CA LYS A 141 8.92 -2.14 -16.76
C LYS A 141 8.77 -2.97 -15.49
N THR A 142 7.57 -3.49 -15.27
CA THR A 142 7.24 -4.45 -14.21
C THR A 142 6.59 -5.68 -14.88
N PRO A 143 7.39 -6.64 -15.38
CA PRO A 143 6.92 -7.69 -16.29
C PRO A 143 5.90 -8.67 -15.67
N VAL A 144 5.99 -8.91 -14.37
CA VAL A 144 5.17 -9.86 -13.61
C VAL A 144 4.02 -9.18 -12.87
N LEU A 145 4.07 -7.86 -12.70
CA LEU A 145 2.96 -7.09 -12.11
C LEU A 145 1.62 -7.45 -12.79
N ARG A 146 0.73 -8.10 -12.02
CA ARG A 146 -0.60 -8.64 -12.42
C ARG A 146 -0.62 -9.86 -13.35
N LYS A 147 0.52 -10.46 -13.70
CA LYS A 147 0.60 -11.59 -14.65
C LYS A 147 1.12 -12.89 -14.05
N GLY A 148 1.62 -12.87 -12.82
CA GLY A 148 2.12 -14.04 -12.12
C GLY A 148 1.65 -14.10 -10.67
N PRO A 149 2.32 -14.93 -9.84
CA PRO A 149 2.05 -15.01 -8.41
C PRO A 149 2.04 -13.61 -7.76
N MET A 150 1.10 -13.39 -6.85
CA MET A 150 0.95 -12.13 -6.12
C MET A 150 2.25 -11.74 -5.39
N GLY A 151 2.95 -12.72 -4.82
CA GLY A 151 4.24 -12.50 -4.18
C GLY A 151 5.27 -11.86 -5.12
N ILE A 152 5.51 -12.47 -6.28
CA ILE A 152 6.47 -11.96 -7.28
C ILE A 152 6.02 -10.60 -7.82
N GLY A 153 4.71 -10.46 -8.08
CA GLY A 153 4.14 -9.19 -8.50
C GLY A 153 4.36 -8.06 -7.49
N TYR A 154 4.44 -8.37 -6.19
CA TYR A 154 4.71 -7.39 -5.16
C TYR A 154 6.18 -6.96 -5.16
N ILE A 155 7.11 -7.89 -5.43
CA ILE A 155 8.53 -7.55 -5.61
C ILE A 155 8.71 -6.59 -6.81
N ASP A 156 8.08 -6.91 -7.94
CA ASP A 156 8.04 -6.03 -9.13
C ASP A 156 7.52 -4.62 -8.81
N LEU A 157 6.46 -4.55 -7.98
CA LEU A 157 5.92 -3.27 -7.52
C LEU A 157 6.93 -2.51 -6.66
N LEU A 158 7.61 -3.18 -5.72
CA LEU A 158 8.60 -2.55 -4.85
C LEU A 158 9.74 -1.96 -5.68
N GLU A 159 10.28 -2.70 -6.65
CA GLU A 159 11.33 -2.22 -7.54
C GLU A 159 10.89 -1.00 -8.36
N GLY A 160 9.69 -1.06 -8.95
CA GLY A 160 9.15 0.06 -9.73
C GLY A 160 8.86 1.29 -8.86
N SER A 161 8.41 1.09 -7.62
CA SER A 161 8.14 2.16 -6.66
C SER A 161 9.43 2.77 -6.13
N ASP A 162 10.46 1.96 -5.87
CA ASP A 162 11.75 2.43 -5.39
C ASP A 162 12.49 3.25 -6.45
N LEU A 163 12.40 2.86 -7.73
CA LEU A 163 12.89 3.68 -8.82
C LEU A 163 12.28 5.10 -8.78
N VAL A 164 10.97 5.21 -8.56
CA VAL A 164 10.30 6.52 -8.43
C VAL A 164 10.78 7.27 -7.20
N ARG A 165 10.87 6.58 -6.04
CA ARG A 165 11.38 7.14 -4.79
C ARG A 165 12.77 7.75 -4.97
N GLN A 166 13.69 7.02 -5.59
CA GLN A 166 15.05 7.45 -5.85
C GLN A 166 15.12 8.60 -6.86
N ARG A 167 14.38 8.51 -7.98
CA ARG A 167 14.40 9.54 -9.05
C ARG A 167 13.85 10.88 -8.60
N LEU A 168 12.91 10.86 -7.66
CA LEU A 168 12.25 12.07 -7.14
C LEU A 168 12.77 12.48 -5.75
N GLY A 169 13.69 11.73 -5.15
CA GLY A 169 14.22 12.01 -3.81
C GLY A 169 13.16 11.96 -2.70
N LEU A 170 12.17 11.08 -2.83
CA LEU A 170 11.08 10.97 -1.86
C LEU A 170 11.54 10.23 -0.59
N ALA A 171 11.12 10.71 0.57
CA ALA A 171 11.61 10.22 1.86
C ALA A 171 11.21 8.76 2.16
N ASP A 172 9.99 8.37 1.80
CA ASP A 172 9.42 7.05 2.09
C ASP A 172 8.30 6.67 1.12
N PHE A 173 7.78 5.45 1.24
CA PHE A 173 6.74 4.94 0.35
C PHE A 173 5.35 5.50 0.60
N ARG A 174 5.10 6.20 1.72
CA ARG A 174 3.84 6.95 1.93
C ARG A 174 3.83 8.17 1.02
N THR A 175 4.97 8.83 0.86
CA THR A 175 5.13 9.93 -0.11
C THR A 175 5.07 9.42 -1.54
N VAL A 176 5.63 8.23 -1.83
CA VAL A 176 5.48 7.58 -3.15
C VAL A 176 4.00 7.27 -3.45
N ASP A 177 3.24 6.77 -2.49
CA ASP A 177 1.80 6.51 -2.65
C ASP A 177 1.01 7.81 -2.92
N ALA A 178 1.37 8.91 -2.25
CA ALA A 178 0.80 10.23 -2.52
C ALA A 178 1.16 10.74 -3.94
N PHE A 179 2.40 10.52 -4.38
CA PHE A 179 2.83 10.82 -5.75
C PHE A 179 2.03 10.00 -6.77
N PHE A 180 1.91 8.69 -6.57
CA PHE A 180 1.10 7.81 -7.42
C PHE A 180 -0.35 8.25 -7.49
N TYR A 181 -0.96 8.64 -6.37
CA TYR A 181 -2.30 9.22 -6.36
C TYR A 181 -2.41 10.51 -7.20
N SER A 182 -1.38 11.37 -7.15
CA SER A 182 -1.34 12.61 -7.92
C SER A 182 -1.29 12.34 -9.43
N VAL A 183 -0.33 11.52 -9.87
CA VAL A 183 -0.07 11.30 -11.30
C VAL A 183 -1.00 10.27 -11.94
N SER A 184 -1.65 9.40 -11.17
CA SER A 184 -2.62 8.44 -11.70
C SER A 184 -3.90 9.11 -12.20
N ARG A 185 -4.22 10.30 -11.68
CA ARG A 185 -5.44 11.03 -12.03
C ARG A 185 -5.33 11.67 -13.43
N PRO A 186 -6.47 11.86 -14.12
CA PRO A 186 -6.50 12.67 -15.33
C PRO A 186 -6.14 14.11 -14.97
N VAL A 187 -5.31 14.76 -15.80
CA VAL A 187 -5.21 16.22 -15.79
C VAL A 187 -6.62 16.75 -16.03
N ALA A 188 -7.13 17.59 -15.13
CA ALA A 188 -8.42 18.22 -15.34
C ALA A 188 -8.32 19.01 -16.65
N ARG A 189 -9.06 18.58 -17.68
CA ARG A 189 -9.24 19.44 -18.86
C ARG A 189 -9.92 20.71 -18.34
N SER A 190 -9.21 21.83 -18.40
CA SER A 190 -9.86 23.13 -18.41
C SER A 190 -10.94 23.05 -19.49
N ARG A 191 -12.19 23.24 -19.08
CA ARG A 191 -13.25 23.54 -20.04
C ARG A 191 -12.97 24.97 -20.46
N ASP A 192 -12.41 25.12 -21.65
CA ASP A 192 -12.49 26.37 -22.40
C ASP A 192 -13.96 26.59 -22.83
#